data_AF-A0A2N2SY59-F1
#
_entry.id   AF-A0A2N2SY59-F1
#
_cell.length_a   1.000
_cell.length_b   1.000
_cell.length_c   1.000
_cell.angle_alpha   90.00
_cell.angle_beta   90.00
_cell.angle_gamma   90.00
#
_symmetry.space_group_name_H-M   'P 1'
#
loop_
_entity.id
_entity.type
_entity.pdbx_description
1 polymer ?
#
loop_
_entity_poly.entity_id
_entity_poly.type
_entity_poly.pdbx_seq_one_letter_code
_entity_poly.pdbx_strand_id
1 'polypeptide(L)' 'RSPVKSMRYKGVIFKGAVAIFVVCFAILGYLGVLPPTPGRTLVSQICSVLYFAFFLAMPWYSKLDKCKPEPERVTFK' A
#
# COMPACT_ATOMS: atom_id res chain seq x y z
N ARG A 1 5.84 11.31 8.12
CA ARG A 1 5.38 10.69 9.37
C ARG A 1 3.90 11.02 9.51
N SER A 2 3.00 10.04 9.46
CA SER A 2 1.57 10.31 9.66
C SER A 2 1.31 10.47 11.16
N PRO A 3 0.52 11.48 11.60
CA PRO A 3 0.22 11.70 13.02
C PRO A 3 -0.68 10.62 13.64
N VAL A 4 -1.21 9.71 12.83
CA VAL A 4 -2.22 8.73 13.21
C VAL A 4 -1.65 7.32 13.04
N LYS A 5 -1.63 6.53 14.13
CA LYS A 5 -1.14 5.14 14.12
C LYS A 5 -2.17 4.16 13.55
N SER A 6 -3.47 4.45 13.73
CA SER A 6 -4.54 3.53 13.32
C SER A 6 -5.02 3.78 11.88
N MET A 7 -5.05 2.71 11.07
CA MET A 7 -5.64 2.72 9.71
C MET A 7 -7.11 3.16 9.68
N ARG A 8 -7.81 3.14 10.82
CA ARG A 8 -9.21 3.55 10.91
C ARG A 8 -9.42 5.06 10.67
N TYR A 9 -8.45 5.88 11.09
CA TYR A 9 -8.52 7.35 10.99
C TYR A 9 -7.67 7.92 9.84
N LYS A 10 -6.91 7.06 9.15
CA LYS A 10 -6.28 7.41 7.86
C LYS A 10 -7.34 7.57 6.77
N GLY A 11 -7.07 8.48 5.84
CA GLY A 11 -8.00 8.79 4.77
C GLY A 11 -8.07 7.71 3.69
N VAL A 12 -8.92 7.97 2.71
CA VAL A 12 -9.35 6.98 1.71
C VAL A 12 -8.22 6.63 0.74
N ILE A 13 -7.26 7.56 0.56
CA ILE A 13 -6.13 7.41 -0.36
C ILE A 13 -5.17 6.33 0.15
N PHE A 14 -4.84 6.34 1.45
CA PHE A 14 -4.00 5.29 2.03
C PHE A 14 -4.66 3.91 1.95
N LYS A 15 -5.99 3.82 2.14
CA LYS A 15 -6.73 2.54 2.03
C LYS A 15 -6.72 2.01 0.60
N GLY A 16 -6.91 2.87 -0.39
CA GLY A 16 -6.81 2.50 -1.81
C GLY A 16 -5.42 2.00 -2.19
N ALA A 17 -4.36 2.69 -1.74
CA ALA A 17 -2.98 2.28 -1.98
C ALA A 17 -2.67 0.90 -1.36
N VAL A 18 -3.14 0.64 -0.13
CA VAL A 18 -2.99 -0.67 0.53
C VAL A 18 -3.75 -1.76 -0.22
N ALA A 19 -4.96 -1.48 -0.72
CA ALA A 19 -5.72 -2.45 -1.51
C ALA A 19 -4.97 -2.84 -2.80
N ILE A 20 -4.44 -1.86 -3.53
CA ILE A 20 -3.62 -2.09 -4.74
C ILE A 20 -2.37 -2.92 -4.41
N PHE A 21 -1.71 -2.60 -3.29
CA PHE A 21 -0.53 -3.34 -2.83
C PHE A 21 -0.85 -4.82 -2.55
N VAL A 22 -1.94 -5.10 -1.85
CA VAL A 22 -2.38 -6.48 -1.55
C VAL A 22 -2.70 -7.25 -2.84
N VAL A 23 -3.36 -6.62 -3.81
CA VAL A 23 -3.64 -7.23 -5.12
C VAL A 23 -2.34 -7.55 -5.87
N CYS A 24 -1.39 -6.62 -5.93
CA CYS A 24 -0.09 -6.86 -6.57
C CYS A 24 0.67 -7.99 -5.89
N PHE A 25 0.63 -8.06 -4.55
CA PHE A 25 1.29 -9.10 -3.77
C PHE A 25 0.70 -10.49 -4.04
N ALA A 26 -0.63 -10.60 -4.11
CA ALA A 26 -1.30 -11.86 -4.46
C ALA A 26 -0.96 -12.32 -5.89
N ILE A 27 -0.95 -11.40 -6.86
CA ILE A 27 -0.60 -11.68 -8.25
C ILE A 27 0.84 -12.16 -8.37
N LEU A 28 1.79 -11.51 -7.70
CA LEU A 28 3.20 -11.91 -7.65
C LEU A 28 3.37 -13.29 -6.99
N GLY A 29 2.69 -13.55 -5.88
CA GLY A 29 2.71 -14.84 -5.20
C GLY A 29 2.22 -15.96 -6.11
N TYR A 30 1.13 -15.73 -6.85
CA TYR A 30 0.61 -16.70 -7.82
C TYR A 30 1.55 -16.90 -9.02
N LEU A 31 2.07 -15.82 -9.60
CA LEU A 31 3.01 -15.87 -10.72
C LEU A 31 4.34 -16.52 -10.34
N GLY A 32 4.75 -16.44 -9.07
CA GLY A 32 6.00 -17.03 -8.58
C GLY A 32 6.01 -18.56 -8.53
N VAL A 33 4.85 -19.21 -8.49
CA VAL A 33 4.72 -20.68 -8.51
C VAL A 33 4.63 -21.23 -9.94
N LEU A 34 4.29 -20.37 -10.90
CA LEU A 34 4.12 -20.76 -12.31
C LEU A 34 5.44 -20.65 -13.09
N PRO A 35 5.62 -21.46 -14.15
CA PRO A 35 6.77 -21.33 -15.02
C PRO A 35 6.78 -19.96 -15.72
N PRO A 36 7.97 -19.35 -15.86
CA PRO A 36 8.12 -18.04 -16.46
C PRO A 36 7.74 -18.12 -17.95
N THR A 37 6.84 -17.24 -18.36
CA THR A 37 6.48 -17.02 -19.77
C THR A 37 6.62 -15.53 -20.07
N PRO A 38 6.89 -15.11 -21.31
CA PRO A 38 7.18 -13.72 -21.65
C PRO A 38 6.10 -12.74 -21.16
N GLY A 39 4.82 -13.12 -21.26
CA GLY A 39 3.71 -12.32 -20.74
C GLY A 39 3.67 -12.25 -19.22
N ARG A 40 3.93 -13.37 -18.53
CA ARG A 40 3.96 -13.43 -17.05
C ARG A 40 5.14 -12.68 -16.47
N THR A 41 6.30 -12.70 -17.12
CA THR A 41 7.50 -11.94 -16.70
C THR A 41 7.31 -10.43 -16.82
N LEU A 42 6.60 -9.95 -17.85
CA LEU A 42 6.26 -8.53 -17.95
C LEU A 42 5.32 -8.10 -16.81
N VAL A 43 4.29 -8.91 -16.53
CA VAL A 43 3.35 -8.62 -15.43
C VAL A 43 4.03 -8.67 -14.07
N SER A 44 4.93 -9.63 -13.83
CA SER A 44 5.67 -9.72 -12.57
C SER A 44 6.65 -8.55 -12.39
N GLN A 45 7.28 -8.07 -13.46
CA GLN A 45 8.13 -6.87 -13.42
C GLN A 45 7.31 -5.63 -13.05
N ILE A 46 6.17 -5.41 -13.71
CA ILE A 46 5.28 -4.26 -13.41
C ILE A 46 4.78 -4.33 -11.96
N CYS A 47 4.30 -5.50 -11.51
CA CYS A 47 3.84 -5.68 -10.13
C CYS A 47 4.96 -5.44 -9.12
N SER A 48 6.20 -5.85 -9.44
CA SER A 48 7.35 -5.60 -8.57
C SER A 48 7.68 -4.11 -8.48
N VAL A 49 7.63 -3.38 -9.59
CA VAL A 49 7.79 -1.92 -9.60
C VAL A 49 6.69 -1.24 -8.77
N LEU A 50 5.43 -1.65 -8.94
CA LEU A 50 4.30 -1.13 -8.16
C LEU A 50 4.46 -1.45 -6.66
N TYR A 51 4.97 -2.63 -6.33
CA TYR A 51 5.26 -3.04 -4.95
C TYR A 51 6.26 -2.09 -4.28
N PHE A 52 7.39 -1.79 -4.94
CA PHE A 52 8.36 -0.82 -4.41
C PHE A 52 7.84 0.62 -4.45
N ALA A 53 7.10 0.99 -5.50
CA ALA A 53 6.47 2.30 -5.61
C ALA A 53 5.49 2.57 -4.46
N PHE A 54 4.78 1.56 -3.95
CA PHE A 54 3.93 1.70 -2.77
C PHE A 54 4.73 2.16 -1.54
N PHE A 55 5.91 1.58 -1.30
CA PHE A 55 6.78 1.99 -0.19
C PHE A 55 7.37 3.39 -0.41
N LEU A 56 7.79 3.70 -1.64
CA LEU A 56 8.33 5.02 -2.00
C LEU A 56 7.29 6.14 -1.97
N ALA A 57 6.04 5.83 -2.32
CA ALA A 57 4.93 6.78 -2.30
C ALA A 57 4.27 6.89 -0.92
N MET A 58 4.63 6.04 0.05
CA MET A 58 4.20 6.11 1.45
C MET A 58 4.34 7.51 2.12
N PRO A 59 5.44 8.28 1.92
CA PRO A 59 5.56 9.64 2.44
C PRO A 59 4.63 10.62 1.71
N TRP A 60 4.30 10.37 0.45
CA TRP A 60 3.48 11.24 -0.38
C TRP A 60 1.99 11.08 -0.07
N TYR A 61 1.49 9.83 -0.01
CA TYR A 61 0.11 9.55 0.39
C TYR A 61 -0.17 10.07 1.80
N SER A 62 0.78 9.90 2.73
CA SER A 62 0.62 10.38 4.11
C SER A 62 0.62 11.90 4.26
N LYS A 63 1.11 12.66 3.26
CA LYS A 63 1.06 14.14 3.25
C LYS A 63 -0.24 14.68 2.65
N LEU A 64 -0.82 13.98 1.68
CA LEU A 64 -2.06 14.38 1.00
C LEU A 64 -3.32 13.94 1.76
N ASP A 65 -3.25 12.86 2.55
CA ASP A 65 -4.42 12.35 3.25
C ASP A 65 -4.78 13.23 4.46
N LYS A 66 -5.93 13.91 4.38
CA LYS A 66 -6.55 14.57 5.54
C LYS A 66 -7.02 13.50 6.51
N CYS A 67 -6.23 13.26 7.55
CA CYS A 67 -6.56 12.33 8.61
C CYS A 67 -7.74 12.88 9.45
N LYS A 68 -8.71 12.03 9.77
CA LYS A 68 -9.75 12.38 10.75
C LYS A 68 -9.11 12.50 12.13
N PRO A 69 -9.58 13.42 13.01
CA PRO A 69 -9.05 13.52 14.36
C PRO A 69 -9.24 12.19 15.08
N GLU A 70 -8.16 11.65 15.65
CA GLU A 70 -8.25 10.53 16.60
C GLU A 70 -9.02 11.01 17.84
N PRO A 71 -9.88 10.17 18.44
CA PRO A 71 -10.72 10.58 19.57
C PRO A 71 -9.86 10.90 20.80
N GLU A 72 -10.18 11.96 21.55
CA GLU A 72 -9.44 12.50 22.70
C GLU A 72 -9.13 11.50 23.84
N ARG A 73 -9.76 10.32 23.81
CA ARG A 73 -9.64 9.27 24.83
C ARG A 73 -8.34 8.44 24.80
N VAL A 74 -7.41 8.70 23.86
CA VAL A 74 -6.10 8.02 23.82
C VAL A 74 -5.01 8.93 24.38
N THR A 75 -5.03 9.14 25.70
CA THR A 75 -3.96 9.80 26.47
C THR A 75 -2.78 8.85 26.73
N PHE A 76 -2.15 8.33 25.68
CA PHE A 76 -0.82 7.71 25.81
C PHE A 76 0.14 8.40 24.85
N LYS A 77 1.04 9.19 25.43
CA LYS A 77 2.17 9.86 24.76
C LYS A 77 3.14 8.84 24.18
#